data_AF-A0A1I5TFN5-F1
#
_entry.id   AF-A0A1I5TFN5-F1
#
_cell.length_a   1.000
_cell.length_b   1.000
_cell.length_c   1.000
_cell.angle_alpha   90.00
_cell.angle_beta   90.00
_cell.angle_gamma   90.00
#
_symmetry.space_group_name_H-M   'P 1'
#
loop_
_entity.id
_entity.type
_entity.pdbx_description
1 polymer ?
#
loop_
_entity_poly.entity_id
_entity_poly.type
_entity_poly.pdbx_seq_one_letter_code
_entity_poly.pdbx_strand_id
1 'polypeptide(L)'
;MSLIKISRKNFVYNINQIVQKTQSIEKLALVLKDNAYGHGLSLMASLAADVGVKHAVVRNLQEAKAIVDLFETVLVLSDIPKTAPVKKIRIVVNDLNCIAKIPKGTYVELKVDTGMHRNGVLPSEFQKAVEEIEKHSLNLVGIMTHFRSADEMGSEFFWQRKEFDRIKELAQKLDIKGVRWHSCNSAALFRVSEFDEDIARVGIAAFGCLEMPKPFNLPKLKPVMSLWADRISTRELRAMQRVGYAGAGCLKSKGVVSTYDIGYGDGWLRGSSSKPYILPNGKKILGRVSMDAISVETAEEQILIFDNAIEAAKQFDTIAYDILVKLSPAIRRIVV
;
A
#
# COMPACT_ATOMS: atom_id res chain seq x y z
N MET A 1 12.59 19.46 -11.26
CA MET A 1 12.74 18.02 -10.94
C MET A 1 11.38 17.53 -10.49
N SER A 2 10.91 16.39 -11.01
CA SER A 2 9.62 15.85 -10.63
C SER A 2 9.46 15.76 -9.11
N LEU A 3 8.23 16.01 -8.66
CA LEU A 3 7.92 16.29 -7.26
C LEU A 3 6.65 15.55 -6.87
N ILE A 4 6.72 14.87 -5.73
CA ILE A 4 5.54 14.31 -5.07
C ILE A 4 5.14 15.21 -3.91
N LYS A 5 3.88 15.65 -3.91
CA LYS A 5 3.29 16.36 -2.77
C LYS A 5 2.39 15.40 -1.99
N ILE A 6 2.61 15.33 -0.67
CA ILE A 6 1.90 14.49 0.29
C ILE A 6 0.99 15.38 1.14
N SER A 7 -0.33 15.28 0.95
CA SER A 7 -1.30 16.07 1.69
C SER A 7 -1.47 15.53 3.11
N ARG A 8 -0.92 16.24 4.12
CA ARG A 8 -1.12 15.87 5.53
C ARG A 8 -2.59 15.92 5.88
N LYS A 9 -3.30 16.95 5.43
CA LYS A 9 -4.74 17.11 5.66
C LYS A 9 -5.55 15.91 5.18
N ASN A 10 -5.27 15.40 3.98
CA ASN A 10 -5.99 14.24 3.45
C ASN A 10 -5.63 12.96 4.19
N PHE A 11 -4.35 12.78 4.55
CA PHE A 11 -3.91 11.64 5.35
C PHE A 11 -4.61 11.62 6.72
N VAL A 12 -4.58 12.72 7.47
CA VAL A 12 -5.26 12.82 8.78
C VAL A 12 -6.76 12.58 8.64
N TYR A 13 -7.39 13.13 7.60
CA TYR A 13 -8.80 12.88 7.34
C TYR A 13 -9.09 11.38 7.14
N ASN A 14 -8.29 10.68 6.33
CA ASN A 14 -8.46 9.24 6.09
C ASN A 14 -8.26 8.43 7.37
N ILE A 15 -7.23 8.76 8.17
CA ILE A 15 -6.98 8.12 9.46
C ILE A 15 -8.20 8.28 10.37
N ASN A 16 -8.81 9.47 10.44
CA ASN A 16 -10.02 9.68 11.24
C ASN A 16 -11.20 8.81 10.78
N GLN A 17 -11.40 8.65 9.46
CA GLN A 17 -12.44 7.75 8.93
C GLN A 17 -12.18 6.28 9.31
N ILE A 18 -10.91 5.86 9.29
CA ILE A 18 -10.50 4.51 9.69
C ILE A 18 -10.67 4.32 11.20
N VAL A 19 -10.31 5.31 12.02
CA VAL A 19 -10.49 5.30 13.48
C VAL A 19 -11.97 5.25 13.85
N GLN A 20 -12.84 5.97 13.14
CA GLN A 20 -14.29 5.86 13.31
C GLN A 20 -14.79 4.43 13.06
N LYS A 21 -14.22 3.70 12.09
CA LYS A 21 -14.61 2.31 11.82
C LYS A 21 -14.05 1.32 12.84
N THR A 22 -12.81 1.53 13.28
CA THR A 22 -12.12 0.68 14.26
C THR A 22 -12.46 1.02 15.72
N GLN A 23 -13.17 2.13 15.97
CA GLN A 23 -13.54 2.69 17.28
C GLN A 23 -12.36 3.19 18.14
N SER A 24 -11.11 2.92 17.76
CA SER A 24 -9.93 3.39 18.48
C SER A 24 -8.70 3.38 17.59
N ILE A 25 -7.83 4.39 17.76
CA ILE A 25 -6.53 4.45 17.06
C ILE A 25 -5.58 3.32 17.49
N GLU A 26 -5.75 2.79 18.70
CA GLU A 26 -5.03 1.61 19.20
C GLU A 26 -5.31 0.37 18.34
N LYS A 27 -6.50 0.32 17.72
CA LYS A 27 -6.92 -0.78 16.86
C LYS A 27 -6.48 -0.59 15.40
N LEU A 28 -5.67 0.41 15.09
CA LEU A 28 -5.14 0.65 13.75
C LEU A 28 -3.67 0.25 13.66
N ALA A 29 -3.38 -0.74 12.80
CA ALA A 29 -2.04 -1.03 12.34
C ALA A 29 -1.83 -0.52 10.90
N LEU A 30 -1.07 0.55 10.74
CA LEU A 30 -0.84 1.18 9.45
C LEU A 30 0.18 0.39 8.63
N VAL A 31 -0.20 -0.01 7.42
CA VAL A 31 0.66 -0.76 6.50
C VAL A 31 1.51 0.21 5.70
N LEU A 32 2.81 0.23 5.98
CA LEU A 32 3.83 1.13 5.42
C LEU A 32 4.84 0.41 4.50
N LYS A 33 4.57 -0.84 4.14
CA LYS A 33 5.45 -1.62 3.26
C LYS A 33 5.66 -1.01 1.88
N ASP A 34 6.74 -1.41 1.23
CA ASP A 34 7.12 -1.00 -0.12
C ASP A 34 7.15 0.53 -0.23
N ASN A 35 7.94 1.14 0.66
CA ASN A 35 8.09 2.61 0.79
C ASN A 35 6.78 3.36 1.08
N ALA A 36 5.95 2.84 1.99
CA ALA A 36 4.60 3.33 2.28
C ALA A 36 3.74 3.44 1.00
N TYR A 37 3.74 2.38 0.20
CA TYR A 37 3.13 2.38 -1.13
C TYR A 37 3.59 3.58 -1.98
N GLY A 38 4.91 3.78 -2.06
CA GLY A 38 5.51 4.91 -2.79
C GLY A 38 5.33 6.29 -2.14
N HIS A 39 4.66 6.44 -1.01
CA HIS A 39 4.46 7.75 -0.34
C HIS A 39 5.70 8.21 0.46
N GLY A 40 6.66 7.33 0.71
CA GLY A 40 7.86 7.62 1.50
C GLY A 40 7.76 7.04 2.90
N LEU A 41 8.52 5.97 3.18
CA LEU A 41 8.46 5.20 4.43
C LEU A 41 8.66 6.08 5.67
N SER A 42 9.81 6.74 5.80
CA SER A 42 10.15 7.54 6.99
C SER A 42 9.24 8.77 7.13
N LEU A 43 8.86 9.38 6.01
CA LEU A 43 7.95 10.53 5.97
C LEU A 43 6.57 10.15 6.48
N MET A 44 5.98 9.08 5.93
CA MET A 44 4.66 8.62 6.36
C MET A 44 4.66 8.00 7.75
N ALA A 45 5.74 7.32 8.14
CA ALA A 45 5.90 6.80 9.50
C ALA A 45 5.89 7.93 10.53
N SER A 46 6.62 9.02 10.28
CA SER A 46 6.63 10.20 11.15
C SER A 46 5.25 10.84 11.23
N LEU A 47 4.59 11.06 10.08
CA LEU A 47 3.22 11.59 10.06
C LEU A 47 2.21 10.69 10.79
N ALA A 48 2.37 9.37 10.70
CA ALA A 48 1.50 8.41 11.38
C ALA A 48 1.70 8.44 12.90
N ALA A 49 2.95 8.50 13.36
CA ALA A 49 3.27 8.64 14.78
C ALA A 49 2.75 9.97 15.34
N ASP A 50 2.90 11.07 14.61
CA ASP A 50 2.40 12.40 14.99
C ASP A 50 0.88 12.45 15.21
N VAL A 51 0.13 11.60 14.50
CA VAL A 51 -1.34 11.50 14.68
C VAL A 51 -1.75 10.40 15.67
N GLY A 52 -0.79 9.73 16.31
CA GLY A 52 -1.03 8.76 17.37
C GLY A 52 -1.16 7.30 16.92
N VAL A 53 -0.79 6.96 15.67
CA VAL A 53 -0.76 5.55 15.24
C VAL A 53 0.38 4.84 15.96
N LYS A 54 0.08 3.73 16.65
CA LYS A 54 1.04 2.99 17.48
C LYS A 54 1.57 1.72 16.86
N HIS A 55 0.88 1.17 15.87
CA HIS A 55 1.24 -0.08 15.23
C HIS A 55 1.51 0.14 13.75
N ALA A 56 2.65 -0.36 13.27
CA ALA A 56 3.01 -0.34 11.86
C ALA A 56 3.20 -1.76 11.31
N VAL A 57 3.02 -1.90 10.01
CA VAL A 57 3.22 -3.16 9.29
C VAL A 57 4.09 -2.89 8.07
N VAL A 58 5.17 -3.63 7.91
CA VAL A 58 6.16 -3.48 6.83
C VAL A 58 6.45 -4.82 6.17
N ARG A 59 7.14 -4.81 5.02
CA ARG A 59 7.46 -6.04 4.30
C ARG A 59 8.59 -6.81 4.97
N ASN A 60 9.69 -6.13 5.28
CA ASN A 60 10.95 -6.78 5.68
C ASN A 60 11.61 -6.06 6.88
N LEU A 61 12.70 -6.64 7.38
CA LEU A 61 13.45 -6.11 8.52
C LEU A 61 14.15 -4.78 8.22
N GLN A 62 14.54 -4.52 6.97
CA GLN A 62 15.17 -3.25 6.59
C GLN A 62 14.18 -2.09 6.78
N GLU A 63 12.95 -2.24 6.28
CA GLU A 63 11.88 -1.27 6.50
C GLU A 63 11.56 -1.14 7.99
N ALA A 64 11.50 -2.25 8.73
CA ALA A 64 11.19 -2.23 10.16
C ALA A 64 12.21 -1.42 10.96
N LYS A 65 13.50 -1.67 10.73
CA LYS A 65 14.60 -0.95 11.40
C LYS A 65 14.55 0.55 11.16
N ALA A 66 14.07 0.98 10.00
CA ALA A 66 13.99 2.40 9.66
C ALA A 66 12.91 3.17 10.44
N ILE A 67 11.93 2.48 11.04
CA ILE A 67 10.75 3.12 11.66
C ILE A 67 10.42 2.61 13.06
N VAL A 68 11.12 1.59 13.57
CA VAL A 68 10.76 0.88 14.81
C VAL A 68 10.65 1.80 16.04
N ASP A 69 11.46 2.85 16.09
CA ASP A 69 11.47 3.76 17.24
C ASP A 69 10.21 4.64 17.33
N LEU A 70 9.50 4.81 16.21
CA LEU A 70 8.28 5.62 16.12
C LEU A 70 7.02 4.90 16.58
N PHE A 71 7.08 3.57 16.78
CA PHE A 71 5.92 2.74 17.04
C PHE A 71 6.10 1.90 18.31
N GLU A 72 4.98 1.46 18.89
CA GLU A 72 4.97 0.46 19.95
C GLU A 72 5.23 -0.94 19.38
N THR A 73 4.71 -1.22 18.18
CA THR A 73 4.96 -2.48 17.46
C THR A 73 5.14 -2.28 15.97
N VAL A 74 6.11 -2.98 15.38
CA VAL A 74 6.28 -3.09 13.92
C VAL A 74 6.21 -4.56 13.50
N LEU A 75 5.17 -4.91 12.75
CA LEU A 75 4.97 -6.25 12.22
C LEU A 75 5.68 -6.40 10.87
N VAL A 76 6.55 -7.40 10.74
CA VAL A 76 7.26 -7.74 9.50
C VAL A 76 6.58 -8.91 8.82
N LEU A 77 6.02 -8.65 7.63
CA LEU A 77 5.19 -9.63 6.92
C LEU A 77 5.99 -10.77 6.27
N SER A 78 7.23 -10.52 5.85
CA SER A 78 8.00 -11.49 5.07
C SER A 78 9.51 -11.26 5.24
N ASP A 79 10.06 -11.86 6.29
CA ASP A 79 11.51 -11.94 6.53
C ASP A 79 11.81 -13.05 7.56
N ILE A 80 13.04 -13.56 7.57
CA ILE A 80 13.54 -14.46 8.61
C ILE A 80 14.81 -13.83 9.19
N PRO A 81 14.75 -13.31 10.43
CA PRO A 81 15.92 -12.66 11.03
C PRO A 81 17.03 -13.66 11.32
N LYS A 82 18.29 -13.24 11.13
CA LYS A 82 19.48 -14.02 11.53
C LYS A 82 19.71 -14.02 13.04
N THR A 83 19.25 -12.98 13.74
CA THR A 83 19.37 -12.78 15.19
C THR A 83 18.06 -12.21 15.72
N ALA A 84 17.70 -12.50 16.98
CA ALA A 84 16.45 -12.00 17.56
C ALA A 84 16.38 -10.46 17.41
N PRO A 85 15.33 -9.92 16.79
CA PRO A 85 15.18 -8.47 16.66
C PRO A 85 14.77 -7.86 18.01
N VAL A 86 14.78 -6.52 18.09
CA VAL A 86 14.28 -5.81 19.28
C VAL A 86 12.80 -6.16 19.54
N LYS A 87 12.37 -6.15 20.80
CA LYS A 87 11.03 -6.62 21.23
C LYS A 87 9.86 -5.95 20.50
N LYS A 88 10.03 -4.71 20.03
CA LYS A 88 9.03 -3.96 19.25
C LYS A 88 8.77 -4.58 17.86
N ILE A 89 9.74 -5.29 17.29
CA ILE A 89 9.62 -5.94 15.99
C ILE A 89 9.03 -7.33 16.17
N ARG A 90 7.96 -7.61 15.43
CA ARG A 90 7.25 -8.89 15.43
C ARG A 90 7.37 -9.53 14.05
N ILE A 91 7.62 -10.83 13.99
CA ILE A 91 7.83 -11.56 12.72
C ILE A 91 6.61 -12.42 12.42
N VAL A 92 6.09 -12.33 11.20
CA VAL A 92 5.02 -13.23 10.77
C VAL A 92 5.59 -14.62 10.45
N VAL A 93 5.04 -15.65 11.10
CA VAL A 93 5.26 -17.06 10.73
C VAL A 93 4.34 -17.38 9.56
N ASN A 94 4.93 -17.59 8.39
CA ASN A 94 4.21 -17.83 7.12
C ASN A 94 4.25 -19.28 6.66
N ASP A 95 5.03 -20.14 7.31
CA ASP A 95 5.23 -21.53 6.92
C ASP A 95 5.69 -22.33 8.15
N LEU A 96 5.27 -23.59 8.28
CA LEU A 96 5.63 -24.42 9.42
C LEU A 96 7.15 -24.66 9.48
N ASN A 97 7.81 -24.82 8.34
CA ASN A 97 9.24 -25.13 8.27
C ASN A 97 10.13 -23.90 8.52
N CYS A 98 9.55 -22.69 8.59
CA CYS A 98 10.33 -21.50 8.91
C CYS A 98 10.50 -21.27 10.41
N ILE A 99 9.64 -21.87 11.26
CA ILE A 99 9.64 -21.69 12.72
C ILE A 99 11.02 -22.01 13.31
N ALA A 100 11.60 -23.16 12.93
CA ALA A 100 12.91 -23.60 13.42
C ALA A 100 14.08 -22.69 13.02
N LYS A 101 13.87 -21.82 12.02
CA LYS A 101 14.86 -20.85 11.52
C LYS A 101 14.76 -19.51 12.23
N ILE A 102 13.70 -19.27 12.99
CA ILE A 102 13.51 -18.02 13.73
C ILE A 102 14.32 -18.09 15.03
N PRO A 103 15.14 -17.06 15.34
CA PRO A 103 15.93 -17.03 16.56
C PRO A 103 15.06 -17.07 17.82
N LYS A 104 15.49 -17.88 18.80
CA LYS A 104 14.90 -17.97 20.15
C LYS A 104 14.62 -16.58 20.74
N GLY A 105 13.46 -16.45 21.40
CA GLY A 105 13.02 -15.21 22.05
C GLY A 105 12.41 -14.17 21.11
N THR A 106 12.36 -14.43 19.80
CA THR A 106 11.70 -13.55 18.84
C THR A 106 10.18 -13.51 19.11
N TYR A 107 9.59 -12.32 19.01
CA TYR A 107 8.14 -12.14 19.04
C TYR A 107 7.54 -12.45 17.67
N VAL A 108 6.56 -13.35 17.63
CA VAL A 108 6.00 -13.86 16.39
C VAL A 108 4.48 -13.74 16.34
N GLU A 109 3.97 -13.58 15.13
CA GLU A 109 2.54 -13.64 14.85
C GLU A 109 2.27 -14.76 13.82
N LEU A 110 1.42 -15.71 14.20
CA LEU A 110 1.13 -16.86 13.37
C LEU A 110 0.12 -16.49 12.29
N LYS A 111 0.51 -16.65 11.03
CA LYS A 111 -0.42 -16.50 9.92
C LYS A 111 -1.05 -17.86 9.59
N VAL A 112 -2.38 -17.88 9.53
CA VAL A 112 -3.17 -19.02 9.07
C VAL A 112 -3.73 -18.71 7.69
N ASP A 113 -3.58 -19.65 6.76
CA ASP A 113 -4.17 -19.56 5.44
C ASP A 113 -5.63 -20.03 5.46
N THR A 114 -6.55 -19.08 5.56
CA THR A 114 -8.00 -19.36 5.52
C THR A 114 -8.56 -19.36 4.09
N GLY A 115 -7.71 -19.65 3.08
CA GLY A 115 -8.13 -19.84 1.68
C GLY A 115 -7.54 -18.85 0.67
N MET A 116 -6.56 -18.03 1.07
CA MET A 116 -5.85 -17.16 0.12
C MET A 116 -4.75 -17.92 -0.63
N HIS A 117 -4.18 -18.96 -0.03
CA HIS A 117 -3.15 -19.83 -0.64
C HIS A 117 -1.90 -19.09 -1.11
N ARG A 118 -1.58 -17.97 -0.47
CA ARG A 118 -0.35 -17.20 -0.71
C ARG A 118 0.75 -17.54 0.30
N ASN A 119 0.38 -17.62 1.57
CA ASN A 119 1.27 -17.84 2.72
C ASN A 119 0.45 -17.97 4.00
N GLY A 120 1.05 -18.59 5.02
CA GLY A 120 0.40 -19.00 6.26
C GLY A 120 0.36 -20.52 6.37
N VAL A 121 0.31 -21.03 7.59
CA VAL A 121 0.08 -22.46 7.84
C VAL A 121 -1.35 -22.82 7.51
N LEU A 122 -1.61 -24.05 7.08
CA LEU A 122 -2.97 -24.51 6.86
C LEU A 122 -3.74 -24.61 8.18
N PRO A 123 -5.08 -24.50 8.16
CA PRO A 123 -5.91 -24.70 9.36
C PRO A 123 -5.62 -26.04 10.07
N SER A 124 -5.36 -27.11 9.32
CA SER A 124 -4.99 -28.43 9.85
C SER A 124 -3.61 -28.47 10.51
N GLU A 125 -2.75 -27.49 10.24
CA GLU A 125 -1.39 -27.39 10.80
C GLU A 125 -1.34 -26.45 12.01
N PHE A 126 -2.44 -25.75 12.31
CA PHE A 126 -2.48 -24.69 13.33
C PHE A 126 -1.94 -25.15 14.69
N GLN A 127 -2.44 -26.28 15.20
CA GLN A 127 -2.01 -26.82 16.49
C GLN A 127 -0.50 -27.14 16.47
N LYS A 128 -0.03 -27.84 15.44
CA LYS A 128 1.38 -28.18 15.27
C LYS A 128 2.27 -26.93 15.17
N ALA A 129 1.80 -25.87 14.53
CA ALA A 129 2.53 -24.62 14.43
C ALA A 129 2.69 -23.94 15.81
N VAL A 130 1.65 -23.96 16.64
CA VAL A 130 1.71 -23.44 18.01
C VAL A 130 2.70 -24.25 18.86
N GLU A 131 2.62 -25.58 18.78
CA GLU A 131 3.55 -26.49 19.48
C GLU A 131 5.02 -26.24 19.05
N GLU A 132 5.28 -26.08 17.75
CA GLU A 132 6.63 -25.80 17.25
C GLU A 132 7.13 -24.40 17.65
N ILE A 133 6.23 -23.40 17.74
CA ILE A 133 6.55 -22.06 18.25
C ILE A 133 7.01 -22.14 19.72
N GLU A 134 6.28 -22.86 20.55
CA GLU A 134 6.62 -23.06 21.96
C GLU A 134 7.94 -23.82 22.12
N LYS A 135 8.09 -24.93 21.41
CA LYS A 135 9.30 -25.77 21.39
C LYS A 135 10.57 -25.00 21.02
N HIS A 136 10.47 -24.06 20.08
CA HIS A 136 11.58 -23.19 19.67
C HIS A 136 11.74 -21.95 20.55
N SER A 137 11.01 -21.85 21.67
CA SER A 137 11.07 -20.74 22.60
C SER A 137 10.81 -19.38 21.93
N LEU A 138 9.83 -19.33 21.02
CA LEU A 138 9.35 -18.09 20.39
C LEU A 138 8.16 -17.53 21.17
N ASN A 139 7.98 -16.21 21.15
CA ASN A 139 6.87 -15.55 21.86
C ASN A 139 5.70 -15.34 20.91
N LEU A 140 4.70 -16.23 20.93
CA LEU A 140 3.48 -16.05 20.16
C LEU A 140 2.66 -14.89 20.74
N VAL A 141 2.47 -13.82 19.96
CA VAL A 141 1.75 -12.61 20.41
C VAL A 141 0.62 -12.18 19.48
N GLY A 142 0.38 -12.91 18.40
CA GLY A 142 -0.74 -12.62 17.51
C GLY A 142 -1.05 -13.76 16.54
N ILE A 143 -2.28 -13.79 16.07
CA ILE A 143 -2.78 -14.75 15.07
C ILE A 143 -3.55 -13.96 14.00
N MET A 144 -3.29 -14.29 12.73
CA MET A 144 -3.83 -13.53 11.62
C MET A 144 -4.16 -14.35 10.38
N THR A 145 -5.04 -13.80 9.56
CA THR A 145 -5.26 -14.24 8.17
C THR A 145 -5.26 -13.03 7.23
N HIS A 146 -5.41 -13.26 5.93
CA HIS A 146 -5.64 -12.23 4.94
C HIS A 146 -6.70 -12.68 3.93
N PHE A 147 -7.71 -11.85 3.71
CA PHE A 147 -8.80 -12.16 2.81
C PHE A 147 -8.39 -12.08 1.33
N ARG A 148 -8.90 -13.02 0.52
CA ARG A 148 -8.65 -13.11 -0.94
C ARG A 148 -9.55 -12.21 -1.78
N SER A 149 -10.75 -11.91 -1.29
CA SER A 149 -11.82 -11.25 -2.06
C SER A 149 -12.61 -10.26 -1.22
N ALA A 150 -11.95 -9.56 -0.29
CA ALA A 150 -12.62 -8.59 0.58
C ALA A 150 -13.17 -7.37 -0.18
N ASP A 151 -12.54 -7.04 -1.31
CA ASP A 151 -12.86 -5.98 -2.26
C ASP A 151 -13.85 -6.39 -3.36
N GLU A 152 -14.28 -7.66 -3.39
CA GLU A 152 -15.19 -8.19 -4.40
C GLU A 152 -16.61 -8.40 -3.87
N MET A 153 -17.62 -8.28 -4.74
CA MET A 153 -18.97 -8.74 -4.40
C MET A 153 -19.00 -10.27 -4.33
N GLY A 154 -19.63 -10.83 -3.28
CA GLY A 154 -19.81 -12.29 -3.18
C GLY A 154 -19.81 -12.83 -1.75
N SER A 155 -19.98 -14.14 -1.63
CA SER A 155 -20.00 -14.87 -0.35
C SER A 155 -18.60 -15.27 0.15
N GLU A 156 -17.59 -15.24 -0.71
CA GLU A 156 -16.21 -15.68 -0.46
C GLU A 156 -15.58 -15.08 0.79
N PHE A 157 -15.80 -13.78 1.01
CA PHE A 157 -15.35 -13.08 2.21
C PHE A 157 -15.92 -13.70 3.50
N PHE A 158 -17.21 -14.03 3.51
CA PHE A 158 -17.90 -14.61 4.67
C PHE A 158 -17.47 -16.05 4.92
N TRP A 159 -17.24 -16.82 3.86
CA TRP A 159 -16.67 -18.15 3.97
C TRP A 159 -15.29 -18.12 4.65
N GLN A 160 -14.36 -17.29 4.16
CA GLN A 160 -13.04 -17.16 4.77
C GLN A 160 -13.08 -16.62 6.20
N ARG A 161 -14.00 -15.70 6.51
CA ARG A 161 -14.19 -15.19 7.87
C ARG A 161 -14.60 -16.34 8.81
N LYS A 162 -15.54 -17.19 8.39
CA LYS A 162 -15.96 -18.36 9.15
C LYS A 162 -14.82 -19.36 9.38
N GLU A 163 -13.93 -19.55 8.39
CA GLU A 163 -12.72 -20.35 8.60
C GLU A 163 -11.80 -19.74 9.67
N PHE A 164 -11.65 -18.42 9.70
CA PHE A 164 -10.87 -17.74 10.74
C PHE A 164 -11.54 -17.81 12.11
N ASP A 165 -12.87 -17.75 12.19
CA ASP A 165 -13.61 -17.91 13.45
C ASP A 165 -13.42 -19.32 14.03
N ARG A 166 -13.35 -20.37 13.19
CA ARG A 166 -12.97 -21.72 13.64
C ARG A 166 -11.56 -21.80 14.22
N ILE A 167 -10.62 -21.01 13.70
CA ILE A 167 -9.27 -20.90 14.30
C ILE A 167 -9.34 -20.24 15.67
N LYS A 168 -10.17 -19.21 15.86
CA LYS A 168 -10.40 -18.59 17.18
C LYS A 168 -10.97 -19.61 18.17
N GLU A 169 -11.97 -20.40 17.76
CA GLU A 169 -12.54 -21.47 18.58
C GLU A 169 -11.50 -22.55 18.92
N LEU A 170 -10.67 -22.96 17.96
CA LEU A 170 -9.60 -23.94 18.19
C LEU A 170 -8.54 -23.39 19.16
N ALA A 171 -8.14 -22.13 19.02
CA ALA A 171 -7.21 -21.49 19.93
C ALA A 171 -7.74 -21.41 21.37
N GLN A 172 -9.05 -21.17 21.55
CA GLN A 172 -9.69 -21.23 22.87
C GLN A 172 -9.62 -22.65 23.47
N LYS A 173 -9.86 -23.70 22.67
CA LYS A 173 -9.76 -25.09 23.13
C LYS A 173 -8.33 -25.49 23.52
N LEU A 174 -7.33 -24.88 22.87
CA LEU A 174 -5.91 -25.07 23.18
C LEU A 174 -5.40 -24.13 24.29
N ASP A 175 -6.29 -23.39 24.97
CA ASP A 175 -5.96 -22.42 26.03
C ASP A 175 -4.94 -21.35 25.63
N ILE A 176 -4.90 -20.96 24.35
CA ILE A 176 -3.97 -19.93 23.85
C ILE A 176 -4.43 -18.56 24.32
N LYS A 177 -3.58 -17.90 25.12
CA LYS A 177 -3.84 -16.59 25.74
C LYS A 177 -2.80 -15.55 25.33
N GLY A 178 -3.14 -14.27 25.53
CA GLY A 178 -2.20 -13.15 25.32
C GLY A 178 -1.85 -12.86 23.85
N VAL A 179 -2.62 -13.40 22.92
CA VAL A 179 -2.46 -13.16 21.48
C VAL A 179 -3.45 -12.12 20.99
N ARG A 180 -3.01 -11.23 20.10
CA ARG A 180 -3.91 -10.34 19.36
C ARG A 180 -4.43 -11.01 18.09
N TRP A 181 -5.66 -10.71 17.71
CA TRP A 181 -6.33 -11.23 16.52
C TRP A 181 -6.45 -10.14 15.45
N HIS A 182 -6.18 -10.50 14.19
CA HIS A 182 -6.42 -9.59 13.08
C HIS A 182 -6.54 -10.26 11.72
N SER A 183 -7.68 -10.05 11.06
CA SER A 183 -7.98 -10.52 9.71
C SER A 183 -8.16 -9.37 8.72
N CYS A 184 -8.67 -8.23 9.19
CA CYS A 184 -9.10 -7.14 8.33
C CYS A 184 -7.94 -6.39 7.65
N ASN A 185 -7.97 -6.36 6.31
CA ASN A 185 -7.27 -5.37 5.50
C ASN A 185 -8.16 -4.14 5.26
N SER A 186 -7.73 -3.18 4.43
CA SER A 186 -8.52 -1.99 4.10
C SER A 186 -9.95 -2.31 3.65
N ALA A 187 -10.13 -3.23 2.69
CA ALA A 187 -11.44 -3.57 2.15
C ALA A 187 -12.31 -4.31 3.16
N ALA A 188 -11.73 -5.28 3.87
CA ALA A 188 -12.44 -6.06 4.89
C ALA A 188 -12.95 -5.18 6.04
N LEU A 189 -12.15 -4.20 6.48
CA LEU A 189 -12.54 -3.27 7.53
C LEU A 189 -13.83 -2.51 7.18
N PHE A 190 -13.98 -2.07 5.93
CA PHE A 190 -15.19 -1.37 5.48
C PHE A 190 -16.31 -2.30 5.01
N ARG A 191 -16.04 -3.61 4.93
CA ARG A 191 -17.04 -4.63 4.60
C ARG A 191 -17.75 -5.20 5.83
N VAL A 192 -17.06 -5.30 6.97
CA VAL A 192 -17.70 -5.74 8.22
C VAL A 192 -18.68 -4.69 8.72
N SER A 193 -19.79 -5.10 9.34
CA SER A 193 -20.72 -4.18 10.00
C SER A 193 -20.06 -3.52 11.22
N GLU A 194 -19.51 -4.35 12.10
CA GLU A 194 -18.81 -3.96 13.32
C GLU A 194 -17.41 -4.58 13.32
N PHE A 195 -16.45 -3.84 13.88
CA PHE A 195 -15.07 -4.28 14.01
C PHE A 195 -14.77 -4.68 15.46
N ASP A 196 -14.54 -5.96 15.69
CA ASP A 196 -14.43 -6.59 17.02
C ASP A 196 -13.03 -7.17 17.30
N GLU A 197 -12.11 -7.14 16.34
CA GLU A 197 -10.74 -7.65 16.50
C GLU A 197 -9.83 -6.63 17.20
N ASP A 198 -8.60 -7.07 17.53
CA ASP A 198 -7.63 -6.26 18.26
C ASP A 198 -7.00 -5.17 17.39
N ILE A 199 -6.68 -5.48 16.13
CA ILE A 199 -6.17 -4.49 15.16
C ILE A 199 -6.66 -4.75 13.74
N ALA A 200 -6.87 -3.69 12.96
CA ALA A 200 -7.04 -3.75 11.51
C ALA A 200 -5.75 -3.34 10.82
N ARG A 201 -5.32 -4.12 9.81
CA ARG A 201 -4.11 -3.82 9.03
C ARG A 201 -4.48 -2.99 7.80
N VAL A 202 -4.51 -1.68 7.97
CA VAL A 202 -5.01 -0.76 6.93
C VAL A 202 -3.86 -0.19 6.12
N GLY A 203 -3.94 -0.36 4.80
CA GLY A 203 -2.97 0.18 3.85
C GLY A 203 -3.63 1.22 2.94
N ILE A 204 -4.13 0.77 1.78
CA ILE A 204 -4.55 1.66 0.69
C ILE A 204 -5.63 2.68 1.06
N ALA A 205 -6.49 2.36 2.04
CA ALA A 205 -7.51 3.28 2.51
C ALA A 205 -6.89 4.50 3.23
N ALA A 206 -5.79 4.32 3.97
CA ALA A 206 -5.10 5.43 4.63
C ALA A 206 -4.53 6.43 3.60
N PHE A 207 -4.17 5.93 2.42
CA PHE A 207 -3.66 6.73 1.29
C PHE A 207 -4.75 7.26 0.36
N GLY A 208 -6.02 6.95 0.65
CA GLY A 208 -7.16 7.46 -0.10
C GLY A 208 -7.45 6.77 -1.42
N CYS A 209 -6.92 5.57 -1.62
CA CYS A 209 -7.00 4.85 -2.90
C CYS A 209 -7.73 3.50 -2.79
N LEU A 210 -8.64 3.33 -1.81
CA LEU A 210 -9.48 2.14 -1.72
C LEU A 210 -10.64 2.25 -2.72
N GLU A 211 -10.75 1.26 -3.60
CA GLU A 211 -11.92 1.05 -4.46
C GLU A 211 -12.64 -0.22 -4.03
N MET A 212 -13.97 -0.16 -4.00
CA MET A 212 -14.85 -1.31 -3.82
C MET A 212 -16.10 -1.12 -4.69
N PRO A 213 -16.82 -2.20 -5.03
CA PRO A 213 -18.08 -2.14 -5.74
C PRO A 213 -19.10 -1.18 -5.08
N LYS A 214 -19.87 -0.47 -5.92
CA LYS A 214 -20.80 0.62 -5.49
C LYS A 214 -21.74 0.27 -4.32
N PRO A 215 -22.26 -0.96 -4.15
CA PRO A 215 -23.12 -1.28 -3.02
C PRO A 215 -22.45 -1.14 -1.65
N PHE A 216 -21.12 -1.16 -1.58
CA PHE A 216 -20.39 -0.93 -0.34
C PHE A 216 -20.37 0.56 0.01
N ASN A 217 -20.82 0.88 1.22
CA ASN A 217 -20.83 2.25 1.73
C ASN A 217 -19.43 2.63 2.25
N LEU A 218 -18.54 3.02 1.34
CA LEU A 218 -17.22 3.52 1.69
C LEU A 218 -17.27 4.97 2.20
N PRO A 219 -16.45 5.35 3.20
CA PRO A 219 -16.23 6.75 3.48
C PRO A 219 -15.60 7.44 2.28
N LYS A 220 -15.83 8.75 2.14
CA LYS A 220 -15.22 9.58 1.08
C LYS A 220 -13.74 9.82 1.35
N LEU A 221 -12.93 8.78 1.19
CA LEU A 221 -11.48 8.85 1.37
C LEU A 221 -10.86 9.82 0.35
N LYS A 222 -9.75 10.45 0.73
CA LYS A 222 -9.12 11.52 -0.03
C LYS A 222 -7.71 11.11 -0.46
N PRO A 223 -7.37 11.14 -1.76
CA PRO A 223 -6.02 10.85 -2.23
C PRO A 223 -4.97 11.69 -1.48
N VAL A 224 -3.91 11.02 -1.01
CA VAL A 224 -2.86 11.68 -0.23
C VAL A 224 -1.74 12.21 -1.13
N MET A 225 -1.45 11.52 -2.24
CA MET A 225 -0.33 11.82 -3.13
C MET A 225 -0.80 12.57 -4.39
N SER A 226 -0.04 13.59 -4.78
CA SER A 226 -0.04 14.11 -6.15
C SER A 226 1.37 14.15 -6.73
N LEU A 227 1.50 13.82 -8.02
CA LEU A 227 2.75 13.83 -8.77
C LEU A 227 2.78 15.02 -9.72
N TRP A 228 3.87 15.77 -9.70
CA TRP A 228 4.11 16.97 -10.48
C TRP A 228 5.41 16.82 -11.27
N ALA A 229 5.48 17.48 -12.42
CA ALA A 229 6.69 17.52 -13.24
C ALA A 229 6.99 18.96 -13.67
N ASP A 230 8.26 19.34 -13.64
CA ASP A 230 8.75 20.65 -14.06
C ASP A 230 9.16 20.61 -15.52
N ARG A 231 8.99 21.75 -16.18
CA ARG A 231 9.33 21.92 -17.58
C ARG A 231 10.85 21.92 -17.75
N ILE A 232 11.34 21.06 -18.65
CA ILE A 232 12.76 21.00 -19.04
C ILE A 232 13.03 21.97 -20.20
N SER A 233 12.18 21.93 -21.24
CA SER A 233 12.40 22.71 -22.45
C SER A 233 11.11 22.91 -23.24
N THR A 234 11.00 24.03 -23.95
CA THR A 234 9.80 24.41 -24.72
C THR A 234 10.16 24.77 -26.16
N ARG A 235 9.23 24.57 -27.09
CA ARG A 235 9.38 24.97 -28.51
C ARG A 235 8.02 25.22 -29.16
N GLU A 236 7.99 26.14 -30.12
CA GLU A 236 6.86 26.28 -31.04
C GLU A 236 6.97 25.25 -32.17
N LEU A 237 5.91 24.49 -32.39
CA LEU A 237 5.81 23.53 -33.48
C LEU A 237 4.71 23.94 -34.45
N ARG A 238 4.98 23.77 -35.74
CA ARG A 238 4.01 23.94 -36.83
C ARG A 238 3.07 22.74 -36.87
N ALA A 239 1.93 22.92 -37.53
CA ALA A 239 1.01 21.82 -37.80
C ALA A 239 1.73 20.64 -38.47
N MET A 240 1.31 19.42 -38.12
CA MET A 240 1.82 18.14 -38.63
C MET A 240 3.26 17.78 -38.23
N GLN A 241 3.94 18.62 -37.42
CA GLN A 241 5.22 18.22 -36.84
C GLN A 241 5.04 17.11 -35.79
N ARG A 242 5.99 16.17 -35.77
CA ARG A 242 5.93 14.93 -34.98
C ARG A 242 6.77 15.03 -33.71
N VAL A 243 6.34 14.34 -32.64
CA VAL A 243 6.91 14.42 -31.29
C VAL A 243 7.23 13.02 -30.75
N GLY A 244 8.38 12.89 -30.09
CA GLY A 244 8.80 11.68 -29.37
C GLY A 244 9.24 10.52 -30.27
N TYR A 245 9.50 9.36 -29.65
CA TYR A 245 9.96 8.16 -30.35
C TYR A 245 9.05 7.76 -31.52
N ALA A 246 9.67 7.40 -32.64
CA ALA A 246 9.01 7.09 -33.92
C ALA A 246 8.10 8.22 -34.45
N GLY A 247 8.21 9.43 -33.92
CA GLY A 247 7.31 10.54 -34.22
C GLY A 247 5.85 10.20 -33.91
N ALA A 248 5.60 9.44 -32.85
CA ALA A 248 4.25 8.91 -32.59
C ALA A 248 3.26 9.98 -32.10
N GLY A 249 3.74 11.09 -31.54
CA GLY A 249 2.94 12.30 -31.30
C GLY A 249 2.89 13.17 -32.55
N CYS A 250 1.80 13.90 -32.76
CA CYS A 250 1.66 14.82 -33.89
C CYS A 250 0.75 15.98 -33.48
N LEU A 251 1.15 17.22 -33.80
CA LEU A 251 0.29 18.38 -33.61
C LEU A 251 -0.67 18.52 -34.79
N LYS A 252 -1.95 18.77 -34.49
CA LYS A 252 -2.97 19.03 -35.52
C LYS A 252 -2.93 20.48 -36.04
N SER A 253 -2.37 21.39 -35.26
CA SER A 253 -2.28 22.83 -35.55
C SER A 253 -0.96 23.40 -35.01
N LYS A 254 -0.64 24.66 -35.34
CA LYS A 254 0.47 25.35 -34.66
C LYS A 254 0.23 25.36 -33.15
N GLY A 255 1.24 25.02 -32.36
CA GLY A 255 1.14 24.95 -30.91
C GLY A 255 2.49 24.98 -30.20
N VAL A 256 2.46 25.16 -28.87
CA VAL A 256 3.65 25.14 -28.02
C VAL A 256 3.76 23.76 -27.36
N VAL A 257 4.88 23.08 -27.56
CA VAL A 257 5.16 21.80 -26.90
C VAL A 257 6.34 21.93 -25.96
N SER A 258 6.12 21.47 -24.74
CA SER A 258 7.13 21.41 -23.71
C SER A 258 7.39 19.98 -23.27
N THR A 259 8.63 19.70 -22.87
CA THR A 259 9.02 18.45 -22.23
C THR A 259 9.10 18.64 -20.71
N TYR A 260 8.72 17.60 -19.95
CA TYR A 260 8.69 17.63 -18.49
C TYR A 260 9.47 16.46 -17.90
N ASP A 261 10.09 16.67 -16.75
CA ASP A 261 11.08 15.80 -16.08
C ASP A 261 10.50 14.61 -15.31
N ILE A 262 9.64 13.87 -16.01
CA ILE A 262 9.11 12.59 -15.55
C ILE A 262 9.12 11.62 -16.72
N GLY A 263 9.57 10.39 -16.49
CA GLY A 263 9.49 9.32 -17.48
C GLY A 263 9.44 7.93 -16.85
N TYR A 264 9.62 6.91 -17.68
CA TYR A 264 9.55 5.53 -17.19
C TYR A 264 10.74 5.09 -16.33
N GLY A 265 11.86 5.83 -16.38
CA GLY A 265 12.98 5.70 -15.44
C GLY A 265 12.61 6.16 -14.03
N ASP A 266 11.68 7.11 -13.90
CA ASP A 266 11.13 7.57 -12.63
C ASP A 266 9.98 6.68 -12.11
N GLY A 267 9.65 5.61 -12.83
CA GLY A 267 8.55 4.72 -12.51
C GLY A 267 7.20 5.11 -13.11
N TRP A 268 7.14 6.17 -13.94
CA TRP A 268 5.93 6.48 -14.69
C TRP A 268 5.69 5.45 -15.80
N LEU A 269 4.44 5.08 -16.08
CA LEU A 269 4.18 4.04 -17.07
C LEU A 269 4.45 4.55 -18.48
N ARG A 270 5.12 3.72 -19.30
CA ARG A 270 5.47 4.07 -20.69
C ARG A 270 4.25 4.42 -21.56
N GLY A 271 3.11 3.79 -21.25
CA GLY A 271 1.85 3.97 -21.97
C GLY A 271 1.94 3.63 -23.45
N SER A 272 0.97 4.12 -24.22
CA SER A 272 0.93 4.01 -25.67
C SER A 272 0.58 5.36 -26.30
N SER A 273 1.16 5.66 -27.46
CA SER A 273 0.75 6.80 -28.27
C SER A 273 -0.66 6.65 -28.85
N SER A 274 -1.18 5.43 -28.97
CA SER A 274 -2.56 5.17 -29.44
C SER A 274 -3.62 5.42 -28.36
N LYS A 275 -3.24 5.31 -27.08
CA LYS A 275 -4.07 5.59 -25.90
C LYS A 275 -3.27 6.53 -24.99
N PRO A 276 -3.09 7.80 -25.38
CA PRO A 276 -2.27 8.74 -24.62
C PRO A 276 -2.89 9.00 -23.26
N TYR A 277 -2.04 9.10 -22.24
CA TYR A 277 -2.48 9.52 -20.92
C TYR A 277 -3.01 10.96 -20.95
N ILE A 278 -4.13 11.18 -20.29
CA ILE A 278 -4.81 12.47 -20.16
C ILE A 278 -4.54 12.99 -18.74
N LEU A 279 -3.87 14.13 -18.66
CA LEU A 279 -3.62 14.86 -17.43
C LEU A 279 -4.93 15.39 -16.82
N PRO A 280 -4.98 15.71 -15.51
CA PRO A 280 -6.19 16.23 -14.86
C PRO A 280 -6.77 17.50 -15.50
N ASN A 281 -5.94 18.33 -16.15
CA ASN A 281 -6.39 19.52 -16.88
C ASN A 281 -6.89 19.23 -18.32
N GLY A 282 -7.04 17.96 -18.70
CA GLY A 282 -7.52 17.53 -20.01
C GLY A 282 -6.45 17.50 -21.12
N LYS A 283 -5.23 17.99 -20.86
CA LYS A 283 -4.12 17.92 -21.82
C LYS A 283 -3.58 16.48 -21.91
N LYS A 284 -2.97 16.14 -23.03
CA LYS A 284 -2.51 14.78 -23.33
C LYS A 284 -0.99 14.71 -23.39
N ILE A 285 -0.43 13.61 -22.92
CA ILE A 285 0.95 13.26 -23.25
C ILE A 285 1.04 12.97 -24.74
N LEU A 286 1.90 13.71 -25.44
CA LEU A 286 2.14 13.58 -26.86
C LEU A 286 3.16 12.48 -27.15
N GLY A 287 2.76 11.51 -27.96
CA GLY A 287 3.62 10.41 -28.37
C GLY A 287 3.85 9.40 -27.25
N ARG A 288 5.03 8.79 -27.24
CA ARG A 288 5.43 7.81 -26.24
C ARG A 288 6.20 8.49 -25.11
N VAL A 289 5.97 8.07 -23.87
CA VAL A 289 6.77 8.47 -22.71
C VAL A 289 8.23 8.04 -22.94
N SER A 290 9.17 8.94 -22.70
CA SER A 290 10.62 8.67 -22.76
C SER A 290 11.15 8.24 -21.39
N MET A 291 12.43 7.87 -21.30
CA MET A 291 13.01 7.38 -20.05
C MET A 291 12.90 8.43 -18.94
N ASP A 292 13.24 9.67 -19.26
CA ASP A 292 13.34 10.76 -18.27
C ASP A 292 12.43 11.95 -18.62
N ALA A 293 11.58 11.83 -19.64
CA ALA A 293 10.71 12.92 -20.06
C ALA A 293 9.40 12.52 -20.74
N ILE A 294 8.38 13.35 -20.54
CA ILE A 294 7.13 13.36 -21.32
C ILE A 294 7.02 14.65 -22.13
N SER A 295 6.22 14.65 -23.19
CA SER A 295 5.93 15.85 -24.00
C SER A 295 4.45 16.21 -23.89
N VAL A 296 4.12 17.49 -23.71
CA VAL A 296 2.73 17.97 -23.59
C VAL A 296 2.58 19.30 -24.32
N GLU A 297 1.44 19.51 -24.99
CA GLU A 297 1.10 20.77 -25.65
C GLU A 297 0.68 21.84 -24.62
N THR A 298 1.68 22.47 -23.99
CA THR A 298 1.51 23.54 -23.01
C THR A 298 2.83 24.27 -22.76
N ALA A 299 2.73 25.52 -22.30
CA ALA A 299 3.84 26.36 -21.87
C ALA A 299 3.91 26.54 -20.34
N GLU A 300 3.15 25.79 -19.55
CA GLU A 300 3.21 25.85 -18.08
C GLU A 300 4.61 25.47 -17.56
N GLU A 301 5.11 26.14 -16.52
CA GLU A 301 6.40 25.80 -15.90
C GLU A 301 6.37 24.46 -15.16
N GLN A 302 5.22 24.12 -14.58
CA GLN A 302 5.01 22.89 -13.83
C GLN A 302 3.61 22.37 -14.16
N ILE A 303 3.49 21.05 -14.32
CA ILE A 303 2.21 20.38 -14.60
C ILE A 303 1.91 19.33 -13.54
N LEU A 304 0.61 19.13 -13.29
CA LEU A 304 0.10 18.02 -12.49
C LEU A 304 -0.01 16.77 -13.37
N ILE A 305 0.69 15.70 -12.99
CA ILE A 305 0.63 14.40 -13.66
C ILE A 305 -0.60 13.63 -13.19
N PHE A 306 -0.76 13.48 -11.87
CA PHE A 306 -1.98 12.97 -11.27
C PHE A 306 -2.13 13.50 -9.84
N ASP A 307 -3.36 13.66 -9.38
CA ASP A 307 -3.74 13.90 -7.98
C ASP A 307 -4.60 12.77 -7.40
N ASN A 308 -4.96 11.79 -8.23
CA ASN A 308 -5.65 10.58 -7.82
C ASN A 308 -5.11 9.36 -8.57
N ALA A 309 -4.41 8.49 -7.86
CA ALA A 309 -3.83 7.27 -8.44
C ALA A 309 -4.88 6.28 -8.95
N ILE A 310 -6.13 6.33 -8.46
CA ILE A 310 -7.24 5.54 -8.99
C ILE A 310 -7.53 5.94 -10.44
N GLU A 311 -7.68 7.24 -10.70
CA GLU A 311 -7.98 7.75 -12.04
C GLU A 311 -6.80 7.54 -12.99
N ALA A 312 -5.57 7.64 -12.48
CA ALA A 312 -4.38 7.27 -13.25
C ALA A 312 -4.38 5.79 -13.63
N ALA A 313 -4.67 4.90 -12.68
CA ALA A 313 -4.65 3.45 -12.90
C ALA A 313 -5.69 3.00 -13.94
N LYS A 314 -6.89 3.58 -13.94
CA LYS A 314 -7.94 3.31 -14.95
C LYS A 314 -7.47 3.57 -16.37
N GLN A 315 -6.67 4.61 -16.60
CA GLN A 315 -6.15 4.92 -17.94
C GLN A 315 -5.16 3.86 -18.45
N PHE A 316 -4.48 3.18 -17.53
CA PHE A 316 -3.49 2.13 -17.82
C PHE A 316 -4.02 0.70 -17.64
N ASP A 317 -5.33 0.54 -17.39
CA ASP A 317 -5.96 -0.77 -17.16
C ASP A 317 -5.26 -1.57 -16.04
N THR A 318 -4.89 -0.88 -14.95
CA THR A 318 -4.24 -1.44 -13.76
C THR A 318 -4.93 -0.97 -12.48
N ILE A 319 -4.33 -1.22 -11.32
CA ILE A 319 -4.82 -0.82 -10.00
C ILE A 319 -3.96 0.32 -9.41
N ALA A 320 -4.55 1.12 -8.52
CA ALA A 320 -3.86 2.27 -7.89
C ALA A 320 -2.54 1.87 -7.18
N TYR A 321 -2.50 0.67 -6.58
CA TYR A 321 -1.29 0.13 -5.98
C TYR A 321 -0.11 0.11 -6.95
N ASP A 322 -0.34 -0.34 -8.19
CA ASP A 322 0.70 -0.52 -9.21
C ASP A 322 1.28 0.82 -9.67
N ILE A 323 0.44 1.85 -9.80
CA ILE A 323 0.88 3.22 -10.09
C ILE A 323 1.79 3.74 -8.98
N LEU A 324 1.35 3.60 -7.73
CA LEU A 324 2.00 4.21 -6.57
C LEU A 324 3.37 3.58 -6.26
N VAL A 325 3.45 2.24 -6.22
CA VAL A 325 4.67 1.52 -5.80
C VAL A 325 5.79 1.59 -6.82
N LYS A 326 5.47 1.86 -8.10
CA LYS A 326 6.47 1.97 -9.16
C LYS A 326 7.23 3.29 -9.12
N LEU A 327 6.64 4.35 -8.55
CA LEU A 327 7.28 5.67 -8.49
C LEU A 327 8.60 5.60 -7.74
N SER A 328 9.64 6.12 -8.38
CA SER A 328 11.00 6.05 -7.88
C SER A 328 11.10 6.65 -6.46
N PRO A 329 11.84 6.00 -5.55
CA PRO A 329 12.13 6.58 -4.24
C PRO A 329 13.01 7.84 -4.34
N ALA A 330 13.68 8.07 -5.48
CA ALA A 330 14.50 9.26 -5.71
C ALA A 330 13.68 10.53 -6.00
N ILE A 331 12.41 10.41 -6.41
CA ILE A 331 11.54 11.57 -6.60
C ILE A 331 11.38 12.29 -5.27
N ARG A 332 11.65 13.60 -5.25
CA ARG A 332 11.54 14.40 -4.03
C ARG A 332 10.10 14.39 -3.53
N ARG A 333 9.92 14.15 -2.23
CA ARG A 333 8.61 14.17 -1.55
C ARG A 333 8.57 15.33 -0.57
N ILE A 334 7.49 16.11 -0.59
CA ILE A 334 7.23 17.18 0.38
C ILE A 334 5.85 17.03 0.99
N VAL A 335 5.73 17.36 2.27
CA VAL A 335 4.43 17.42 2.95
C VAL A 335 3.79 18.78 2.68
N VAL A 336 2.50 18.78 2.34
CA VAL A 336 1.68 19.99 2.09
C VAL A 336 0.39 20.00 2.89
#